data_AF-A0A832DAP3-F1
#
_entry.id   AF-A0A832DAP3-F1
#
_cell.length_a   1.000
_cell.length_b   1.000
_cell.length_c   1.000
_cell.angle_alpha   90.00
_cell.angle_beta   90.00
_cell.angle_gamma   90.00
#
_symmetry.space_group_name_H-M   'P 1'
#
loop_
_entity.id
_entity.type
_entity.pdbx_description
1 polymer ?
#
loop_
_entity_poly.entity_id
_entity_poly.type
_entity_poly.pdbx_seq_one_letter_code
_entity_poly.pdbx_strand_id
1 'polypeptide(L)'
;MRIPLATMAVALCLCAGALAGDQARILKVLPQLLDKAGQNSRLPGLLDRDVYQANLRKNPGEVGGMQFAVQWRVRQTIKKPIVLRLEVIGLSVSNQPVSIMIDQHVKSRGFLGMGQWSYFKISAEEYRKLGVISAWRVSLLSDSKVLAEQRSFLW
;
A
#
# COMPACT_ATOMS: atom_id res chain seq x y z
N MET A 1 -1.98 68.89 13.64
CA MET A 1 -2.28 68.06 12.46
C MET A 1 -2.33 66.61 12.91
N ARG A 2 -3.53 66.02 13.04
CA ARG A 2 -3.75 64.68 13.60
C ARG A 2 -4.08 63.72 12.45
N ILE A 3 -3.24 62.72 12.27
CA ILE A 3 -3.43 61.66 11.25
C ILE A 3 -4.44 60.66 11.82
N PRO A 4 -5.60 60.39 11.17
CA PRO A 4 -6.52 59.38 11.65
C PRO A 4 -6.00 57.98 11.33
N LEU A 5 -5.77 57.25 12.41
CA LEU A 5 -5.46 55.83 12.50
C LEU A 5 -6.68 54.98 12.09
N ALA A 6 -7.09 54.99 10.82
CA ALA A 6 -8.23 54.17 10.40
C ALA A 6 -8.25 53.94 8.88
N THR A 7 -7.51 52.95 8.40
CA THR A 7 -7.94 51.95 7.37
C THR A 7 -6.75 51.07 6.94
N MET A 8 -6.20 50.32 7.89
CA MET A 8 -5.42 49.13 7.54
C MET A 8 -6.40 47.98 7.34
N ALA A 9 -7.16 48.00 6.24
CA ALA A 9 -8.06 46.92 5.86
C ALA A 9 -7.34 46.01 4.86
N VAL A 10 -6.75 44.98 5.44
CA VAL A 10 -6.18 43.77 4.82
C VAL A 10 -7.17 43.20 3.78
N ALA A 11 -6.84 43.35 2.49
CA ALA A 11 -7.43 42.55 1.42
C ALA A 11 -6.45 41.43 1.05
N LEU A 12 -6.13 40.61 2.05
CA LEU A 12 -5.56 39.28 1.80
C LEU A 12 -6.72 38.41 1.31
N CYS A 13 -6.98 38.48 0.00
CA CYS A 13 -7.83 37.51 -0.68
C CYS A 13 -7.20 36.14 -0.50
N LEU A 14 -7.55 35.49 0.60
CA LEU A 14 -7.38 34.07 0.85
C LEU A 14 -8.03 33.34 -0.32
N CYS A 15 -7.20 32.79 -1.21
CA CYS A 15 -7.56 31.63 -2.01
C CYS A 15 -7.88 30.48 -1.04
N ALA A 16 -9.06 30.50 -0.44
CA ALA A 16 -9.66 29.36 0.25
C ALA A 16 -10.19 28.39 -0.82
N GLY A 17 -9.30 27.94 -1.71
CA GLY A 17 -9.52 26.67 -2.38
C GLY A 17 -9.47 25.63 -1.28
N ALA A 18 -10.64 25.14 -0.86
CA ALA A 18 -10.70 23.93 -0.06
C ALA A 18 -10.04 22.84 -0.90
N LEU A 19 -8.74 22.62 -0.67
CA LEU A 19 -8.10 21.39 -1.07
C LEU A 19 -8.81 20.32 -0.26
N ALA A 20 -9.86 19.74 -0.85
CA ALA A 20 -10.44 18.48 -0.44
C ALA A 20 -9.36 17.42 -0.65
N GLY A 21 -8.33 17.46 0.20
CA GLY A 21 -7.22 16.53 0.14
C GLY A 21 -7.76 15.16 0.49
N ASP A 22 -7.40 14.18 -0.32
CA ASP A 22 -7.88 12.82 -0.24
C ASP A 22 -7.92 12.30 1.22
N GLN A 23 -9.09 11.79 1.64
CA GLN A 23 -9.31 11.38 3.04
C GLN A 23 -8.55 10.10 3.39
N ALA A 24 -8.16 9.34 2.38
CA ALA A 24 -7.51 8.05 2.48
C ALA A 24 -6.63 7.88 1.24
N ARG A 25 -5.44 7.29 1.38
CA ARG A 25 -4.54 7.08 0.23
C ARG A 25 -3.68 5.85 0.42
N ILE A 26 -3.55 5.06 -0.63
CA ILE A 26 -2.48 4.09 -0.79
C ILE A 26 -1.31 4.81 -1.46
N LEU A 27 -0.18 4.87 -0.76
CA LEU A 27 1.00 5.63 -1.18
C LEU A 27 1.94 4.76 -2.00
N LYS A 28 2.14 3.50 -1.58
CA LYS A 28 3.01 2.52 -2.22
C LYS A 28 2.48 1.12 -1.99
N VAL A 29 2.66 0.27 -3.00
CA VAL A 29 2.50 -1.18 -2.90
C VAL A 29 3.77 -1.81 -3.46
N LEU A 30 4.46 -2.61 -2.65
CA LEU A 30 5.73 -3.23 -3.00
C LEU A 30 5.59 -4.76 -2.91
N PRO A 31 5.36 -5.44 -4.03
CA PRO A 31 5.45 -6.90 -4.12
C PRO A 31 6.92 -7.32 -3.97
N GLN A 32 7.21 -8.21 -3.04
CA GLN A 32 8.57 -8.66 -2.71
C GLN A 32 8.58 -10.17 -2.48
N LEU A 33 9.48 -10.87 -3.16
CA LEU A 33 9.74 -12.27 -2.89
C LEU A 33 10.34 -12.43 -1.50
N LEU A 34 10.00 -13.53 -0.84
CA LEU A 34 10.58 -13.97 0.40
C LEU A 34 11.39 -15.23 0.16
N ASP A 35 12.54 -15.35 0.84
CA ASP A 35 13.24 -16.62 0.92
C ASP A 35 12.53 -17.61 1.87
N LYS A 36 13.07 -18.83 2.00
CA LYS A 36 12.54 -19.86 2.91
C LYS A 36 12.54 -19.46 4.39
N ALA A 37 13.35 -18.50 4.79
CA ALA A 37 13.37 -17.93 6.14
C ALA A 37 12.40 -16.75 6.30
N GLY A 38 11.71 -16.34 5.23
CA GLY A 38 10.76 -15.23 5.24
C GLY A 38 11.42 -13.86 5.10
N GLN A 39 12.66 -13.78 4.62
CA GLN A 39 13.40 -12.53 4.46
C GLN A 39 13.26 -11.98 3.03
N ASN A 40 13.13 -10.66 2.91
CA ASN A 40 13.07 -9.94 1.63
C ASN A 40 14.40 -9.24 1.25
N SER A 41 15.37 -9.21 2.16
CA SER A 41 16.74 -8.69 2.05
C SER A 41 17.65 -9.43 3.03
N ARG A 42 18.96 -9.48 2.77
CA ARG A 42 19.93 -10.08 3.70
C ARG A 42 20.49 -9.06 4.70
N LEU A 43 20.57 -7.81 4.27
CA LEU A 43 21.06 -6.69 5.06
C LEU A 43 20.04 -5.56 5.09
N PRO A 44 20.07 -4.68 6.12
CA PRO A 44 19.25 -3.48 6.12
C PRO A 44 19.76 -2.52 5.04
N GLY A 45 19.06 -2.45 3.90
CA GLY A 45 19.40 -1.52 2.82
C GLY A 45 18.54 -1.69 1.58
N LEU A 46 18.30 -0.58 0.87
CA LEU A 46 17.52 -0.61 -0.38
C LEU A 46 18.28 -1.32 -1.50
N LEU A 47 19.59 -1.05 -1.63
CA LEU A 47 20.43 -1.68 -2.66
C LEU A 47 20.53 -3.20 -2.46
N ASP A 48 20.82 -3.64 -1.22
CA ASP A 48 20.89 -5.07 -0.88
C ASP A 48 19.57 -5.77 -1.20
N ARG A 49 18.44 -5.19 -0.79
CA ARG A 49 17.12 -5.72 -1.10
C ARG A 49 16.92 -5.89 -2.60
N ASP A 50 17.26 -4.90 -3.41
CA ASP A 50 17.02 -4.98 -4.85
C ASP A 50 17.90 -6.04 -5.53
N VAL A 51 19.16 -6.16 -5.12
CA VAL A 51 20.07 -7.25 -5.53
C VAL A 51 19.52 -8.60 -5.10
N TYR A 52 19.04 -8.72 -3.86
CA TYR A 52 18.51 -9.97 -3.33
C TYR A 52 17.21 -10.39 -4.03
N GLN A 53 16.33 -9.45 -4.35
CA GLN A 53 15.14 -9.71 -5.16
C GLN A 53 15.50 -10.21 -6.56
N ALA A 54 16.54 -9.65 -7.19
CA ALA A 54 17.04 -10.16 -8.46
C ALA A 54 17.60 -11.59 -8.34
N ASN A 55 18.29 -11.90 -7.24
CA ASN A 55 18.77 -13.24 -6.94
C ASN A 55 17.60 -14.24 -6.79
N LEU A 56 16.61 -13.93 -5.96
CA LEU A 56 15.44 -14.80 -5.75
C LEU A 56 14.65 -15.07 -7.04
N ARG A 57 14.54 -14.08 -7.95
CA ARG A 57 13.92 -14.29 -9.27
C ARG A 57 14.70 -15.27 -10.15
N LYS A 58 16.04 -15.27 -10.05
CA LYS A 58 16.91 -16.20 -10.78
C LYS A 58 16.94 -17.60 -10.13
N ASN A 59 16.61 -17.70 -8.85
CA ASN A 59 16.64 -18.94 -8.08
C ASN A 59 15.27 -19.26 -7.44
N PRO A 60 14.24 -19.65 -8.23
CA PRO A 60 12.90 -19.93 -7.71
C PRO A 60 12.85 -21.01 -6.61
N GLY A 61 13.81 -21.94 -6.59
CA GLY A 61 13.94 -22.97 -5.56
C GLY A 61 14.29 -22.43 -4.17
N GLU A 62 14.74 -21.17 -4.06
CA GLU A 62 15.01 -20.47 -2.80
C GLU A 62 13.81 -19.65 -2.30
N VAL A 63 12.78 -19.46 -3.12
CA VAL A 63 11.60 -18.66 -2.78
C VAL A 63 10.71 -19.43 -1.80
N GLY A 64 10.49 -18.84 -0.64
CA GLY A 64 9.59 -19.32 0.41
C GLY A 64 8.21 -18.67 0.40
N GLY A 65 7.95 -17.72 -0.49
CA GLY A 65 6.66 -17.06 -0.64
C GLY A 65 6.81 -15.63 -1.15
N MET A 66 5.79 -14.81 -0.89
CA MET A 66 5.79 -13.40 -1.27
C MET A 66 5.18 -12.55 -0.16
N GLN A 67 5.60 -11.29 -0.08
CA GLN A 67 4.91 -10.28 0.69
C GLN A 67 4.53 -9.08 -0.17
N PHE A 68 3.44 -8.41 0.21
CA PHE A 68 3.09 -7.09 -0.27
C PHE A 68 3.25 -6.11 0.89
N ALA A 69 4.27 -5.26 0.80
CA ALA A 69 4.44 -4.15 1.73
C ALA A 69 3.64 -2.96 1.20
N VAL A 70 2.60 -2.57 1.95
CA VAL A 70 1.65 -1.53 1.56
C VAL A 70 1.84 -0.34 2.48
N GLN A 71 2.19 0.81 1.90
CA GLN A 71 2.21 2.08 2.60
C GLN A 71 0.89 2.80 2.34
N TRP A 72 0.21 3.20 3.40
CA TRP A 72 -1.11 3.82 3.31
C TRP A 72 -1.31 4.85 4.42
N ARG A 73 -2.29 5.74 4.25
CA ARG A 73 -2.70 6.69 5.28
C ARG A 73 -4.18 6.98 5.20
N VAL A 74 -4.76 7.34 6.34
CA VAL A 74 -6.17 7.75 6.46
C VAL A 74 -6.24 8.93 7.41
N ARG A 75 -7.05 9.94 7.07
CA ARG A 75 -7.35 11.06 7.96
C ARG A 75 -8.03 10.55 9.23
N GLN A 76 -7.61 11.08 10.37
CA GLN A 76 -8.19 10.70 11.68
C GLN A 76 -9.69 11.02 11.81
N THR A 77 -10.24 11.84 10.89
CA THR A 77 -11.68 12.10 10.79
C THR A 77 -12.48 10.85 10.39
N ILE A 78 -11.87 9.85 9.75
CA ILE A 78 -12.52 8.57 9.48
C ILE A 78 -12.50 7.73 10.76
N LYS A 79 -13.62 7.72 11.48
CA LYS A 79 -13.80 6.98 12.75
C LYS A 79 -14.26 5.54 12.56
N LYS A 80 -14.63 5.17 11.35
CA LYS A 80 -15.13 3.84 10.99
C LYS A 80 -13.98 2.83 10.89
N PRO A 81 -14.24 1.53 11.09
CA PRO A 81 -13.24 0.49 10.87
C PRO A 81 -12.66 0.57 9.45
N ILE A 82 -11.36 0.36 9.35
CA ILE A 82 -10.62 0.36 8.09
C ILE A 82 -10.14 -1.05 7.80
N VAL A 83 -10.31 -1.48 6.55
CA VAL A 83 -9.81 -2.75 6.04
C VAL A 83 -8.85 -2.45 4.90
N LEU A 84 -7.66 -3.05 4.93
CA LEU A 84 -6.87 -3.22 3.73
C LEU A 84 -7.19 -4.58 3.13
N ARG A 85 -7.51 -4.61 1.84
CA ARG A 85 -7.77 -5.82 1.08
C ARG A 85 -6.68 -5.97 0.03
N LEU A 86 -6.03 -7.12 0.00
CA LEU A 86 -5.16 -7.54 -1.10
C LEU A 86 -5.90 -8.58 -1.93
N GLU A 87 -5.97 -8.35 -3.23
CA GLU A 87 -6.41 -9.33 -4.22
C GLU A 87 -5.24 -9.64 -5.15
N VAL A 88 -5.00 -10.92 -5.41
CA VAL A 88 -3.90 -11.38 -6.26
C VAL A 88 -4.45 -12.37 -7.27
N ILE A 89 -4.06 -12.19 -8.53
CA ILE A 89 -4.34 -13.11 -9.63
C ILE A 89 -3.00 -13.71 -10.06
N GLY A 90 -2.96 -15.04 -10.13
CA GLY A 90 -1.85 -15.78 -10.70
C GLY A 90 -2.31 -16.79 -11.75
N LEU A 91 -1.33 -17.39 -12.42
CA LEU A 91 -1.49 -18.50 -13.35
C LEU A 91 -0.93 -19.76 -12.70
N SER A 92 -1.81 -20.72 -12.43
CA SER A 92 -1.44 -22.01 -11.87
C SER A 92 -0.51 -22.80 -12.80
N VAL A 93 0.06 -23.89 -12.28
CA VAL A 93 0.85 -24.84 -13.08
C VAL A 93 0.04 -25.44 -14.24
N SER A 94 -1.29 -25.56 -14.09
CA SER A 94 -2.20 -26.00 -15.16
C SER A 94 -2.65 -24.86 -16.10
N ASN A 95 -2.00 -23.70 -16.01
CA ASN A 95 -2.27 -22.50 -16.79
C ASN A 95 -3.70 -21.96 -16.63
N GLN A 96 -4.29 -22.15 -15.45
CA GLN A 96 -5.61 -21.62 -15.10
C GLN A 96 -5.46 -20.38 -14.21
N PRO A 97 -6.27 -19.32 -14.41
CA PRO A 97 -6.31 -18.20 -13.49
C PRO A 97 -6.71 -18.65 -12.09
N VAL A 98 -5.91 -18.30 -11.10
CA VAL A 98 -6.20 -18.54 -9.68
C VAL A 98 -6.14 -17.21 -8.95
N SER A 99 -7.16 -16.91 -8.16
CA SER A 99 -7.22 -15.68 -7.38
C SER A 99 -7.30 -15.95 -5.89
N ILE A 100 -6.62 -15.13 -5.10
CA ILE A 100 -6.80 -15.07 -3.65
C ILE A 100 -7.17 -13.66 -3.21
N MET A 101 -7.87 -13.57 -2.09
CA MET A 101 -8.24 -12.31 -1.43
C MET A 101 -7.90 -12.41 0.06
N ILE A 102 -7.18 -11.42 0.57
CA ILE A 102 -6.76 -11.35 1.96
C ILE A 102 -7.20 -10.00 2.54
N ASP A 103 -8.00 -10.04 3.60
CA ASP A 103 -8.41 -8.85 4.35
C ASP A 103 -7.61 -8.70 5.64
N GLN A 104 -7.15 -7.48 5.91
CA GLN A 104 -6.52 -7.09 7.16
C GLN A 104 -7.24 -5.88 7.76
N HIS A 105 -7.83 -6.07 8.93
CA HIS A 105 -8.32 -4.95 9.73
C HIS A 105 -7.15 -4.14 10.28
N VAL A 106 -7.16 -2.84 9.98
CA VAL A 106 -6.06 -1.94 10.36
C VAL A 106 -6.58 -0.76 11.15
N LYS A 107 -5.75 -0.29 12.10
CA LYS A 107 -6.02 0.92 12.87
C LYS A 107 -5.18 2.04 12.31
N SER A 108 -5.76 3.22 12.11
CA SER A 108 -4.95 4.39 11.75
C SER A 108 -4.18 4.84 12.99
N ARG A 109 -2.86 4.59 13.03
CA ARG A 109 -1.98 4.97 14.14
C ARG A 109 -1.05 6.14 13.81
N GLY A 110 -1.10 6.67 12.60
CA GLY A 110 -0.21 7.72 12.13
C GLY A 110 -0.46 9.07 12.82
N PHE A 111 0.63 9.73 13.22
CA PHE A 111 0.63 11.15 13.58
C PHE A 111 0.41 12.01 12.32
N LEU A 112 -0.29 13.14 12.47
CA LEU A 112 -0.78 14.06 11.42
C LEU A 112 -0.10 13.88 10.04
N GLY A 113 -0.69 13.05 9.17
CA GLY A 113 -0.32 12.94 7.76
C GLY A 113 0.78 11.91 7.39
N MET A 114 1.46 11.29 8.36
CA MET A 114 2.44 10.23 8.09
C MET A 114 1.75 8.91 7.69
N GLY A 115 2.27 8.29 6.62
CA GLY A 115 1.82 6.96 6.19
C GLY A 115 2.36 5.84 7.09
N GLN A 116 1.58 4.79 7.25
CA GLN A 116 1.95 3.58 7.98
C GLN A 116 2.08 2.39 7.01
N TRP A 117 2.81 1.38 7.44
CA TRP A 117 3.05 0.17 6.67
C TRP A 117 2.21 -0.98 7.19
N SER A 118 1.65 -1.76 6.26
CA SER A 118 1.03 -3.06 6.51
C SER A 118 1.64 -4.08 5.56
N TYR A 119 1.65 -5.35 5.98
CA TYR A 119 2.31 -6.42 5.26
C TYR A 119 1.35 -7.58 5.08
N PHE A 120 1.04 -7.90 3.83
CA PHE A 120 0.36 -9.15 3.49
C PHE A 120 1.41 -10.19 3.18
N LYS A 121 1.36 -11.35 3.84
CA LYS A 121 2.22 -12.48 3.53
C LYS A 121 1.40 -13.52 2.78
N ILE A 122 1.94 -13.99 1.66
CA ILE A 122 1.48 -15.14 0.90
C ILE A 122 2.45 -16.26 1.23
N SER A 123 1.93 -17.31 1.87
CA SER A 123 2.73 -18.46 2.30
C SER A 123 3.36 -19.19 1.11
N ALA A 124 4.36 -20.02 1.38
CA ALA A 124 4.97 -20.87 0.35
C ALA A 124 3.94 -21.73 -0.39
N GLU A 125 2.94 -22.22 0.33
CA GLU A 125 1.88 -23.05 -0.23
C GLU A 125 0.97 -22.26 -1.16
N GLU A 126 0.45 -21.12 -0.69
CA GLU A 126 -0.41 -20.24 -1.50
C GLU A 126 0.33 -19.71 -2.73
N TYR A 127 1.60 -19.31 -2.56
CA TYR A 127 2.44 -18.83 -3.65
C TYR A 127 2.64 -19.90 -4.73
N ARG A 128 2.90 -21.15 -4.33
CA ARG A 128 3.01 -22.27 -5.29
C ARG A 128 1.69 -22.56 -6.01
N LYS A 129 0.55 -22.45 -5.31
CA LYS A 129 -0.78 -22.63 -5.92
C LYS A 129 -1.10 -21.52 -6.94
N LEU A 130 -0.76 -20.28 -6.61
CA LEU A 130 -0.91 -19.12 -7.50
C LEU A 130 0.00 -19.21 -8.73
N GLY A 131 1.14 -19.89 -8.62
CA GLY A 131 2.11 -19.98 -9.70
C GLY A 131 2.68 -18.61 -10.06
N VAL A 132 2.60 -18.22 -11.33
CA VAL A 132 3.09 -16.91 -11.78
C VAL A 132 2.05 -15.85 -11.45
N ILE A 133 2.36 -14.97 -10.48
CA ILE A 133 1.50 -13.82 -10.17
C ILE A 133 1.53 -12.84 -11.35
N SER A 134 0.36 -12.59 -11.95
CA SER A 134 0.18 -11.75 -13.13
C SER A 134 -0.39 -10.37 -12.76
N ALA A 135 -1.30 -10.31 -11.79
CA ALA A 135 -1.93 -9.06 -11.39
C ALA A 135 -2.22 -9.00 -9.89
N TRP A 136 -2.32 -7.79 -9.36
CA TRP A 136 -2.72 -7.54 -7.98
C TRP A 136 -3.49 -6.22 -7.86
N ARG A 137 -4.35 -6.15 -6.84
CA ARG A 137 -5.05 -4.95 -6.41
C ARG A 137 -4.98 -4.85 -4.89
N VAL A 138 -4.73 -3.65 -4.40
CA VAL A 138 -4.87 -3.32 -2.99
C VAL A 138 -5.93 -2.24 -2.86
N SER A 139 -6.92 -2.50 -2.02
CA SER A 139 -8.01 -1.57 -1.74
C SER A 139 -8.02 -1.24 -0.25
N LEU A 140 -8.28 0.02 0.06
CA LEU A 140 -8.50 0.51 1.41
C LEU A 140 -9.99 0.80 1.56
N LEU A 141 -10.66 0.09 2.47
CA LEU A 141 -12.11 0.12 2.62
C LEU A 141 -12.52 0.67 3.99
N SER A 142 -13.72 1.26 4.02
CA SER A 142 -14.44 1.59 5.24
C SER A 142 -15.93 1.32 5.03
N ASP A 143 -16.53 0.48 5.89
CA ASP A 143 -17.91 0.00 5.74
C ASP A 143 -18.24 -0.48 4.31
N SER A 144 -17.38 -1.34 3.77
CA SER A 144 -17.46 -1.88 2.40
C SER A 144 -17.33 -0.84 1.26
N LYS A 145 -17.15 0.44 1.57
CA LYS A 145 -16.83 1.48 0.57
C LYS A 145 -15.33 1.54 0.33
N VAL A 146 -14.91 1.44 -0.93
CA VAL A 146 -13.52 1.68 -1.33
C VAL A 146 -13.21 3.17 -1.17
N LEU A 147 -12.23 3.47 -0.32
CA LEU A 147 -11.74 4.82 -0.06
C LEU A 147 -10.52 5.17 -0.93
N ALA A 148 -9.65 4.19 -1.18
CA ALA A 148 -8.49 4.32 -2.06
C ALA A 148 -8.13 2.95 -2.64
N GLU A 149 -7.52 2.95 -3.82
CA GLU A 149 -7.11 1.74 -4.52
C GLU A 149 -5.78 1.97 -5.23
N GLN A 150 -4.97 0.92 -5.32
CA GLN A 150 -3.83 0.83 -6.23
C GLN A 150 -3.77 -0.58 -6.80
N ARG A 151 -3.45 -0.70 -8.09
CA ARG A 151 -3.39 -1.97 -8.81
C ARG A 151 -2.16 -2.07 -9.69
N SER A 152 -1.76 -3.30 -10.02
CA SER A 152 -0.80 -3.58 -11.07
C SER A 152 -1.32 -3.17 -12.44
N PHE A 153 -0.43 -3.05 -13.42
CA PHE A 153 -0.79 -2.74 -14.80
C PHE A 153 -1.76 -3.75 -15.44
N LEU A 154 -1.60 -5.04 -15.14
CA LEU A 154 -2.41 -6.13 -15.74
C LEU A 154 -3.73 -6.40 -15.01
N TRP A 155 -4.15 -5.51 -14.11
CA TRP A 155 -5.42 -5.64 -13.38
C TRP A 155 -6.59 -5.03 -14.14
#